data_AF-A0A0S9MUH9-F1
#
_entry.id   AF-A0A0S9MUH9-F1
#
_cell.length_a   1.000
_cell.length_b   1.000
_cell.length_c   1.000
_cell.angle_alpha   90.00
_cell.angle_beta   90.00
_cell.angle_gamma   90.00
#
_symmetry.space_group_name_H-M   'P 1'
#
loop_
_entity.id
_entity.type
_entity.pdbx_description
1 polymer ?
#
loop_
_entity_poly.entity_id
_entity_poly.type
_entity_poly.pdbx_seq_one_letter_code
_entity_poly.pdbx_strand_id
1 'polypeptide(L)'
;MDTIYRLNQGVPSASAQIPYYDPQNGQGRRAPISAIAETVGQMLTTPGAVPGASLVITSDGLPDNATGADGWMAVDPMTGAIYARANGVWALKYSGTTSPPLEVSGTPVLNAEVGVPYPGFVIQASGGKAPYTYSDPAGSLPGGLTIHPTVGLVYGTPTVGGETGLIVLIATDATGKSVLFAPFRMEIEPQGAPLEISGTPLTSATVGVPYAFDVTVIGGDQPYTRSITGQPSGMVFTVSGVSWPNPIEGAYSGITVSVIDALGAVVSLPPFTLTVSAAAGVLMLDGGTLELDGSPLYLEA
;
A
#
# COMPACT_ATOMS: atom_id res chain seq x y z
N MET A 1 15.47 1.99 40.24
CA MET A 1 15.97 1.14 41.34
C MET A 1 16.72 0.01 40.69
N ASP A 2 18.05 0.04 40.78
CA ASP A 2 18.90 -0.94 40.11
C ASP A 2 18.75 -2.32 40.75
N THR A 3 18.63 -3.35 39.92
CA THR A 3 18.50 -4.73 40.40
C THR A 3 19.81 -5.46 40.19
N ILE A 4 20.41 -5.96 41.28
CA ILE A 4 21.69 -6.65 41.27
C ILE A 4 21.47 -8.15 41.25
N TYR A 5 22.02 -8.83 40.25
CA TYR A 5 22.00 -10.29 40.14
C TYR A 5 23.41 -10.87 40.38
N ARG A 6 23.51 -11.85 41.27
CA ARG A 6 24.74 -12.63 41.47
C ARG A 6 24.71 -13.86 40.55
N LEU A 7 25.63 -13.91 39.58
CA LEU A 7 25.66 -14.95 38.54
C LEU A 7 25.97 -16.38 39.05
N ASN A 8 26.33 -16.57 40.33
CA ASN A 8 26.73 -17.86 40.91
C ASN A 8 25.82 -18.38 42.05
N GLN A 9 24.62 -17.83 42.25
CA GLN A 9 23.65 -18.31 43.26
C GLN A 9 22.50 -19.14 42.65
N GLY A 10 22.69 -19.62 41.42
CA GLY A 10 21.63 -20.23 40.62
C GLY A 10 20.84 -19.16 39.87
N VAL A 11 20.72 -19.34 38.55
CA VAL A 11 19.87 -18.49 37.72
C VAL A 11 18.46 -18.57 38.32
N PRO A 12 17.79 -17.43 38.64
CA PRO A 12 16.37 -17.48 38.99
C PRO A 12 15.64 -18.23 37.87
N SER A 13 14.77 -19.17 38.22
CA SER A 13 14.07 -20.03 37.26
C SER A 13 13.59 -19.25 36.03
N ALA A 14 13.66 -19.86 34.85
CA ALA A 14 13.36 -19.27 33.52
C ALA A 14 12.01 -18.52 33.42
N SER A 15 11.16 -18.61 34.44
CA SER A 15 9.93 -17.87 34.68
C SER A 15 10.09 -16.46 35.28
N ALA A 16 11.30 -16.02 35.66
CA ALA A 16 11.53 -14.65 36.11
C ALA A 16 11.42 -13.66 34.93
N GLN A 17 10.48 -12.73 35.07
CA GLN A 17 10.05 -11.78 34.05
C GLN A 17 10.55 -10.38 34.42
N ILE A 18 11.48 -9.82 33.65
CA ILE A 18 12.03 -8.48 33.91
C ILE A 18 11.21 -7.46 33.12
N PRO A 19 10.70 -6.39 33.77
CA PRO A 19 10.06 -5.30 33.06
C PRO A 19 11.09 -4.61 32.15
N TYR A 20 10.77 -4.47 30.87
CA TYR A 20 11.51 -3.70 29.89
C TYR A 20 10.53 -2.81 29.13
N TYR A 21 10.96 -1.64 28.69
CA TYR A 21 10.11 -0.71 27.94
C TYR A 21 10.16 -1.06 26.44
N ASP A 22 8.98 -1.20 25.80
CA ASP A 22 8.90 -1.41 24.36
C ASP A 22 8.69 -0.06 23.64
N PRO A 23 9.71 0.44 22.93
CA PRO A 23 9.64 1.75 22.28
C PRO A 23 8.71 1.78 21.06
N GLN A 24 8.25 0.63 20.53
CA GLN A 24 7.30 0.60 19.41
C GLN A 24 5.86 0.94 19.82
N ASN A 25 5.52 0.74 21.10
CA ASN A 25 4.15 0.91 21.60
C ASN A 25 4.04 1.69 22.93
N GLY A 26 5.16 2.11 23.51
CA GLY A 26 5.18 2.94 24.72
C GLY A 26 4.72 2.23 26.00
N GLN A 27 4.72 0.89 26.00
CA GLN A 27 4.25 0.07 27.12
C GLN A 27 5.42 -0.63 27.81
N GLY A 28 5.32 -0.81 29.13
CA GLY A 28 6.20 -1.70 29.88
C GLY A 28 5.86 -3.16 29.55
N ARG A 29 6.74 -3.85 28.83
CA ARG A 29 6.68 -5.30 28.59
C ARG A 29 7.48 -6.05 29.65
N ARG A 30 7.33 -7.37 29.69
CA ARG A 30 8.16 -8.25 30.53
C ARG A 30 8.85 -9.29 29.65
N ALA A 31 10.17 -9.43 29.77
CA ALA A 31 10.96 -10.41 29.02
C ALA A 31 11.45 -11.51 29.98
N PRO A 32 11.44 -12.78 29.55
CA PRO A 32 12.04 -13.86 30.32
C PRO A 32 13.57 -13.68 30.37
N ILE A 33 14.15 -13.88 31.55
CA ILE A 33 15.62 -13.84 31.78
C ILE A 33 16.39 -14.72 30.78
N SER A 34 15.79 -15.80 30.29
CA SER A 34 16.40 -16.75 29.34
C SER A 34 16.81 -16.11 28.00
N ALA A 35 16.07 -15.12 27.50
CA ALA A 35 16.38 -14.48 26.21
C ALA A 35 17.61 -13.56 26.30
N ILE A 36 17.86 -12.98 27.47
CA ILE A 36 19.04 -12.16 27.77
C ILE A 36 20.22 -13.07 28.16
N ALA A 37 19.94 -14.21 28.80
CA ALA A 37 20.95 -15.19 29.22
C ALA A 37 21.67 -15.88 28.03
N GLU A 38 21.04 -16.04 26.86
CA GLU A 38 21.73 -16.56 25.67
C GLU A 38 22.77 -15.56 25.13
N THR A 39 22.44 -14.26 25.10
CA THR A 39 23.36 -13.20 24.67
C THR A 39 24.47 -12.95 25.70
N VAL A 40 24.15 -12.98 26.99
CA VAL A 40 25.13 -12.84 28.09
C VAL A 40 25.98 -14.12 28.23
N GLY A 41 25.41 -15.29 27.97
CA GLY A 41 26.08 -16.60 28.00
C GLY A 41 27.18 -16.75 26.95
N GLN A 42 27.03 -16.13 25.77
CA GLN A 42 28.10 -16.10 24.76
C GLN A 42 29.25 -15.14 25.10
N MET A 43 29.03 -14.12 25.96
CA MET A 43 30.10 -13.22 26.42
C MET A 43 30.97 -13.82 27.54
N LEU A 44 30.42 -14.79 28.29
CA LEU A 44 31.10 -15.49 29.40
C LEU A 44 32.12 -16.56 28.96
N THR A 45 32.21 -16.89 27.66
CA THR A 45 33.17 -17.89 27.15
C THR A 45 34.47 -17.28 26.62
N THR A 46 34.70 -15.98 26.81
CA THR A 46 35.99 -15.35 26.49
C THR A 46 37.03 -15.66 27.58
N PRO A 47 38.29 -15.97 27.23
CA PRO A 47 39.36 -16.16 28.22
C PRO A 47 39.54 -14.88 29.07
N GLY A 48 39.21 -14.93 30.36
CA GLY A 48 39.29 -13.78 31.27
C GLY A 48 38.10 -13.59 32.22
N ALA A 49 37.05 -14.42 32.13
CA ALA A 49 35.94 -14.39 33.07
C ALA A 49 36.41 -14.63 34.52
N VAL A 50 36.24 -13.63 35.39
CA VAL A 50 36.61 -13.70 36.81
C VAL A 50 35.51 -14.44 37.58
N PRO A 51 35.81 -15.52 38.31
CA PRO A 51 34.85 -16.18 39.18
C PRO A 51 34.26 -15.19 40.20
N GLY A 52 32.93 -14.98 40.17
CA GLY A 52 32.23 -14.10 41.13
C GLY A 52 31.71 -12.76 40.57
N ALA A 53 31.83 -12.49 39.28
CA ALA A 53 31.27 -11.28 38.67
C ALA A 53 29.75 -11.16 38.91
N SER A 54 29.29 -9.99 39.38
CA SER A 54 27.87 -9.67 39.55
C SER A 54 27.39 -8.80 38.39
N LEU A 55 26.18 -9.06 37.90
CA LEU A 55 25.54 -8.33 36.80
C LEU A 55 24.54 -7.34 37.39
N VAL A 56 24.68 -6.07 37.03
CA VAL A 56 23.71 -5.02 37.37
C VAL A 56 22.83 -4.79 36.15
N ILE A 57 21.51 -4.88 36.33
CA ILE A 57 20.56 -4.39 35.32
C ILE A 57 20.06 -3.04 35.83
N THR A 58 20.47 -1.97 35.15
CA THR A 58 20.10 -0.61 35.55
C THR A 58 18.67 -0.30 35.11
N SER A 59 17.98 0.57 35.85
CA SER A 59 16.66 1.04 35.40
C SER A 59 16.74 2.06 34.26
N ASP A 60 17.89 2.71 34.10
CA ASP A 60 18.11 3.86 33.22
C ASP A 60 19.61 4.23 33.09
N GLY A 61 20.25 3.87 31.99
CA GLY A 61 21.58 4.37 31.64
C GLY A 61 22.73 3.88 32.52
N LEU A 62 23.77 4.71 32.64
CA LEU A 62 24.99 4.42 33.40
C LEU A 62 24.66 4.30 34.90
N PRO A 63 25.01 3.19 35.58
CA PRO A 63 24.82 3.10 37.02
C PRO A 63 25.60 4.21 37.73
N ASP A 64 25.11 4.67 38.88
CA ASP A 64 25.89 5.61 39.68
C ASP A 64 27.24 4.99 40.08
N ASN A 65 28.25 5.84 40.27
CA ASN A 65 29.58 5.38 40.70
C ASN A 65 29.59 4.87 42.16
N ALA A 66 28.48 4.95 42.90
CA ALA A 66 28.37 4.33 44.22
C ALA A 66 27.94 2.85 44.11
N THR A 67 27.32 2.45 43.01
CA THR A 67 26.71 1.15 42.81
C THR A 67 27.73 0.13 42.27
N GLY A 68 27.90 -0.95 43.01
CA GLY A 68 28.70 -2.11 42.64
C GLY A 68 30.16 -2.12 43.08
N ALA A 69 30.96 -3.03 42.51
CA ALA A 69 32.39 -3.14 42.77
C ALA A 69 33.15 -3.26 41.44
N ASP A 70 34.46 -3.03 41.47
CA ASP A 70 35.30 -3.23 40.29
C ASP A 70 35.21 -4.68 39.79
N GLY A 71 35.15 -4.84 38.46
CA GLY A 71 34.87 -6.12 37.80
C GLY A 71 33.39 -6.41 37.56
N TRP A 72 32.48 -5.53 38.01
CA TRP A 72 31.05 -5.67 37.70
C TRP A 72 30.72 -5.20 36.29
N MET A 73 29.69 -5.79 35.70
CA MET A 73 29.12 -5.37 34.42
C MET A 73 27.72 -4.82 34.66
N ALA A 74 27.37 -3.77 33.91
CA ALA A 74 26.03 -3.21 33.88
C ALA A 74 25.49 -3.26 32.47
N VAL A 75 24.21 -3.63 32.34
CA VAL A 75 23.48 -3.58 31.08
C VAL A 75 22.37 -2.56 31.23
N ASP A 76 22.36 -1.56 30.35
CA ASP A 76 21.23 -0.66 30.19
C ASP A 76 20.19 -1.36 29.31
N PRO A 77 19.04 -1.80 29.85
CA PRO A 77 18.03 -2.51 29.08
C PRO A 77 17.31 -1.61 28.07
N MET A 78 17.44 -0.28 28.18
CA MET A 78 16.84 0.68 27.25
C MET A 78 17.67 0.86 25.98
N THR A 79 19.00 0.86 26.12
CA THR A 79 19.93 1.06 25.01
C THR A 79 20.66 -0.20 24.59
N GLY A 80 20.67 -1.26 25.40
CA GLY A 80 21.54 -2.43 25.21
C GLY A 80 23.03 -2.10 25.44
N ALA A 81 23.35 -0.91 25.96
CA ALA A 81 24.72 -0.57 26.29
C ALA A 81 25.24 -1.41 27.46
N ILE A 82 26.48 -1.86 27.33
CA ILE A 82 27.18 -2.63 28.36
C ILE A 82 28.31 -1.76 28.90
N TYR A 83 28.34 -1.62 30.21
CA TYR A 83 29.36 -0.91 30.96
C TYR A 83 30.13 -1.89 31.84
N ALA A 84 31.42 -1.64 32.07
CA ALA A 84 32.21 -2.38 33.05
C ALA A 84 32.83 -1.41 34.05
N ARG A 85 32.83 -1.79 35.33
CA ARG A 85 33.41 -0.97 36.39
C ARG A 85 34.88 -1.33 36.63
N ALA A 86 35.75 -0.33 36.62
CA ALA A 86 37.16 -0.47 36.97
C ALA A 86 37.68 0.78 37.67
N ASN A 87 38.50 0.61 38.71
CA ASN A 87 39.04 1.68 39.54
C ASN A 87 37.95 2.64 40.07
N GLY A 88 36.81 2.09 40.46
CA GLY A 88 35.67 2.82 41.00
C GLY A 88 34.79 3.50 39.97
N VAL A 89 35.08 3.41 38.66
CA VAL A 89 34.39 4.14 37.59
C VAL A 89 33.75 3.18 36.58
N TRP A 90 32.51 3.45 36.19
CA TRP A 90 31.86 2.76 35.07
C TRP A 90 32.35 3.29 33.72
N ALA A 91 32.82 2.39 32.85
CA ALA A 91 33.23 2.71 31.49
C ALA A 91 32.39 1.93 30.46
N LEU A 92 31.96 2.61 29.41
CA LEU A 92 31.26 1.99 28.28
C LEU A 92 32.20 0.96 27.61
N LYS A 93 31.71 -0.27 27.47
CA LYS A 93 32.41 -1.37 26.78
C LYS A 93 31.74 -1.72 25.47
N TYR A 94 30.41 -1.62 25.43
CA TYR A 94 29.63 -1.84 24.24
C TYR A 94 28.51 -0.81 24.18
N SER A 95 28.41 -0.08 23.07
CA SER A 95 27.23 0.73 22.80
C SER A 95 26.19 -0.17 22.13
N GLY A 96 25.21 -0.68 22.87
CA GLY A 96 23.92 -0.97 22.23
C GLY A 96 23.32 0.38 21.84
N THR A 97 22.62 0.59 20.74
CA THR A 97 22.02 -0.29 19.73
C THR A 97 22.55 0.08 18.34
N THR A 98 22.88 -0.87 17.48
CA THR A 98 22.68 -0.62 16.05
C THR A 98 21.17 -0.65 15.84
N SER A 99 20.52 0.51 15.69
CA SER A 99 19.12 0.53 15.26
C SER A 99 19.00 -0.29 13.96
N PRO A 100 17.88 -1.02 13.72
CA PRO A 100 17.65 -1.67 12.43
C PRO A 100 17.99 -0.72 11.28
N PRO A 101 18.49 -1.23 10.14
CA PRO A 101 18.82 -0.36 9.02
C PRO A 101 17.63 0.55 8.70
N LEU A 102 17.93 1.81 8.38
CA LEU A 102 16.89 2.76 7.97
C LEU A 102 16.40 2.31 6.60
N GLU A 103 15.11 2.05 6.50
CA GLU A 103 14.42 1.59 5.30
C GLU A 103 13.27 2.55 4.96
N VAL A 104 12.85 2.53 3.69
CA VAL A 104 11.77 3.38 3.20
C VAL A 104 10.88 2.64 2.21
N SER A 105 9.57 2.88 2.29
CA SER A 105 8.56 2.26 1.43
C SER A 105 7.46 3.26 1.05
N GLY A 106 6.63 2.88 0.09
CA GLY A 106 5.59 3.73 -0.50
C GLY A 106 5.31 3.31 -1.94
N THR A 107 4.14 3.71 -2.47
CA THR A 107 3.76 3.40 -3.85
C THR A 107 3.33 4.70 -4.53
N PRO A 108 4.16 5.26 -5.43
CA PRO A 108 3.83 6.50 -6.11
C PRO A 108 2.69 6.28 -7.12
N VAL A 109 1.82 7.27 -7.26
CA VAL A 109 0.87 7.33 -8.37
C VAL A 109 1.60 7.95 -9.55
N LEU A 110 1.80 7.18 -10.62
CA LEU A 110 2.68 7.57 -11.73
C LEU A 110 2.00 8.48 -12.75
N ASN A 111 0.68 8.62 -12.70
CA ASN A 111 -0.09 9.46 -13.62
C ASN A 111 -0.75 10.61 -12.86
N ALA A 112 -0.67 11.80 -13.42
CA ALA A 112 -1.37 12.98 -12.93
C ALA A 112 -1.80 13.85 -14.11
N GLU A 113 -2.51 14.93 -13.82
CA GLU A 113 -2.99 15.86 -14.85
C GLU A 113 -2.78 17.30 -14.38
N VAL A 114 -2.46 18.19 -15.32
CA VAL A 114 -2.30 19.61 -15.04
C VAL A 114 -3.61 20.19 -14.48
N GLY A 115 -3.54 20.89 -13.35
CA GLY A 115 -4.70 21.54 -12.74
C GLY A 115 -5.60 20.62 -11.91
N VAL A 116 -5.40 19.30 -11.96
CA VAL A 116 -6.13 18.33 -11.13
C VAL A 116 -5.36 18.04 -9.84
N PRO A 117 -6.00 18.04 -8.66
CA PRO A 117 -5.35 17.63 -7.42
C PRO A 117 -4.75 16.23 -7.53
N TYR A 118 -3.45 16.12 -7.27
CA TYR A 118 -2.76 14.84 -7.27
C TYR A 118 -3.33 13.95 -6.16
N PRO A 119 -3.71 12.69 -6.46
CA PRO A 119 -4.27 11.77 -5.46
C PRO A 119 -3.36 11.56 -4.24
N GLY A 120 -2.06 11.78 -4.43
CA GLY A 120 -1.05 11.70 -3.39
C GLY A 120 -0.63 10.28 -3.06
N PHE A 121 0.52 10.18 -2.39
CA PHE A 121 0.99 8.95 -1.76
C PHE A 121 1.88 9.29 -0.58
N VAL A 122 2.06 8.34 0.33
CA VAL A 122 2.88 8.54 1.53
C VAL A 122 4.16 7.71 1.41
N ILE A 123 5.28 8.36 1.68
CA ILE A 123 6.57 7.71 1.93
C ILE A 123 6.67 7.41 3.41
N GLN A 124 6.98 6.16 3.76
CA GLN A 124 7.08 5.70 5.15
C GLN A 124 8.48 5.18 5.44
N ALA A 125 9.14 5.80 6.41
CA ALA A 125 10.43 5.35 6.94
C ALA A 125 10.24 4.36 8.11
N SER A 126 11.15 3.41 8.23
CA SER A 126 11.22 2.46 9.36
C SER A 126 12.67 2.09 9.69
N GLY A 127 12.90 1.48 10.85
CA GLY A 127 14.27 1.32 11.38
C GLY A 127 14.90 2.67 11.74
N GLY A 128 16.22 2.74 11.87
CA GLY A 128 16.90 3.98 12.26
C GLY A 128 16.38 4.57 13.58
N LYS A 129 16.66 5.86 13.84
CA LYS A 129 16.18 6.54 15.04
C LYS A 129 15.07 7.53 14.71
N ALA A 130 13.85 7.31 15.21
CA ALA A 130 12.79 8.31 15.12
C ALA A 130 13.12 9.60 15.91
N PRO A 131 12.54 10.76 15.56
CA PRO A 131 11.60 11.01 14.45
C PRO A 131 12.26 10.99 13.07
N TYR A 132 11.43 10.84 12.02
CA TYR A 132 11.86 10.89 10.62
C TYR A 132 11.48 12.22 9.96
N THR A 133 12.30 12.64 9.00
CA THR A 133 12.02 13.77 8.11
C THR A 133 12.08 13.33 6.65
N TYR A 134 11.31 14.00 5.80
CA TYR A 134 11.18 13.69 4.38
C TYR A 134 11.49 14.92 3.54
N SER A 135 12.18 14.74 2.42
CA SER A 135 12.57 15.86 1.56
C SER A 135 12.69 15.47 0.09
N ASP A 136 12.58 16.49 -0.76
CA ASP A 136 12.95 16.46 -2.19
C ASP A 136 14.20 17.35 -2.36
N PRO A 137 15.41 16.81 -2.13
CA PRO A 137 16.64 17.62 -2.08
C PRO A 137 17.01 18.24 -3.43
N ALA A 138 16.54 17.65 -4.53
CA ALA A 138 16.84 18.10 -5.89
C ALA A 138 15.77 19.04 -6.46
N GLY A 139 14.66 19.28 -5.76
CA GLY A 139 13.49 19.94 -6.33
C GLY A 139 12.98 19.21 -7.58
N SER A 140 13.04 17.87 -7.53
CA SER A 140 12.74 16.97 -8.63
C SER A 140 11.25 16.72 -8.83
N LEU A 141 10.42 17.03 -7.82
CA LEU A 141 8.98 17.00 -7.94
C LEU A 141 8.50 18.01 -8.99
N PRO A 142 7.51 17.64 -9.83
CA PRO A 142 6.91 18.56 -10.77
C PRO A 142 6.35 19.82 -10.12
N GLY A 143 6.37 20.93 -10.87
CA GLY A 143 5.85 22.20 -10.41
C GLY A 143 4.43 22.06 -9.87
N GLY A 144 4.20 22.58 -8.65
CA GLY A 144 2.92 22.50 -7.95
C GLY A 144 2.75 21.28 -7.04
N LEU A 145 3.67 20.31 -7.07
CA LEU A 145 3.75 19.22 -6.10
C LEU A 145 4.77 19.51 -4.99
N THR A 146 4.52 18.96 -3.80
CA THR A 146 5.39 19.07 -2.64
C THR A 146 5.32 17.81 -1.76
N ILE A 147 6.27 17.67 -0.83
CA ILE A 147 6.29 16.59 0.17
C ILE A 147 6.20 17.18 1.58
N HIS A 148 5.30 16.64 2.40
CA HIS A 148 5.15 17.06 3.79
C HIS A 148 6.35 16.57 4.62
N PRO A 149 7.14 17.47 5.24
CA PRO A 149 8.46 17.13 5.77
C PRO A 149 8.48 16.17 6.96
N THR A 150 7.35 15.96 7.63
CA THR A 150 7.23 15.05 8.79
C THR A 150 6.22 13.92 8.58
N VAL A 151 5.38 14.00 7.56
CA VAL A 151 4.33 13.00 7.27
C VAL A 151 4.70 12.14 6.07
N GLY A 152 5.55 12.66 5.17
CA GLY A 152 5.96 11.95 3.96
C GLY A 152 4.89 11.92 2.88
N LEU A 153 3.76 12.63 3.06
CA LEU A 153 2.72 12.78 2.06
C LEU A 153 3.23 13.65 0.91
N VAL A 154 3.23 13.12 -0.31
CA VAL A 154 3.41 13.89 -1.55
C VAL A 154 2.04 14.32 -2.05
N TYR A 155 1.84 15.62 -2.25
CA TYR A 155 0.55 16.20 -2.61
C TYR A 155 0.71 17.51 -3.39
N GLY A 156 -0.39 18.01 -3.94
CA GLY A 156 -0.44 19.29 -4.64
C GLY A 156 -1.23 19.20 -5.94
N THR A 157 -1.03 20.18 -6.82
CA THR A 157 -1.67 20.24 -8.13
C THR A 157 -0.59 20.53 -9.17
N PRO A 158 -0.27 19.60 -10.08
CA PRO A 158 0.73 19.83 -11.11
C PRO A 158 0.36 21.01 -12.00
N THR A 159 1.36 21.80 -12.42
CA THR A 159 1.16 22.98 -13.28
C THR A 159 1.73 22.85 -14.69
N VAL A 160 2.53 21.80 -14.94
CA VAL A 160 3.21 21.58 -16.23
C VAL A 160 3.05 20.13 -16.63
N GLY A 161 2.60 19.91 -17.87
CA GLY A 161 2.42 18.58 -18.45
C GLY A 161 3.70 18.01 -19.07
N GLY A 162 3.69 16.71 -19.32
CA GLY A 162 4.77 15.92 -19.91
C GLY A 162 5.34 14.86 -18.97
N GLU A 163 6.27 14.06 -19.52
CA GLU A 163 7.06 13.12 -18.71
C GLU A 163 8.03 13.87 -17.81
N THR A 164 8.11 13.45 -16.54
CA THR A 164 9.04 14.05 -15.60
C THR A 164 10.45 13.52 -15.77
N GLY A 165 11.42 14.28 -15.28
CA GLY A 165 12.73 13.75 -14.90
C GLY A 165 12.61 12.70 -13.79
N LEU A 166 13.75 12.13 -13.39
CA LEU A 166 13.79 11.19 -12.27
C LEU A 166 13.52 11.92 -10.96
N ILE A 167 12.45 11.53 -10.27
CA ILE A 167 12.06 12.07 -8.97
C ILE A 167 12.85 11.33 -7.88
N VAL A 168 13.49 12.10 -7.01
CA VAL A 168 14.36 11.61 -5.95
C VAL A 168 13.91 12.18 -4.61
N LEU A 169 13.41 11.30 -3.74
CA LEU A 169 12.91 11.65 -2.42
C LEU A 169 13.74 10.93 -1.36
N ILE A 170 13.96 11.58 -0.22
CA ILE A 170 14.81 11.07 0.86
C ILE A 170 14.01 11.05 2.16
N ALA A 171 14.21 9.99 2.94
CA ALA A 171 13.86 9.96 4.36
C ALA A 171 15.13 10.01 5.21
N THR A 172 15.11 10.80 6.27
CA THR A 172 16.24 10.98 7.21
C THR A 172 15.78 10.73 8.63
N ASP A 173 16.59 10.02 9.41
CA ASP A 173 16.33 9.74 10.82
C ASP A 173 16.91 10.83 11.74
N ALA A 174 16.61 10.76 13.03
CA ALA A 174 17.04 11.73 14.03
C ALA A 174 18.56 11.76 14.29
N THR A 175 19.32 10.81 13.77
CA THR A 175 20.79 10.81 13.81
C THR A 175 21.42 11.40 12.55
N GLY A 176 20.59 11.76 11.55
CA GLY A 176 21.05 12.27 10.26
C GLY A 176 21.35 11.18 9.23
N LYS A 177 21.01 9.91 9.50
CA LYS A 177 21.12 8.84 8.50
C LYS A 177 20.01 9.00 7.49
N SER A 178 20.34 8.91 6.20
CA SER A 178 19.38 9.04 5.10
C SER A 178 19.25 7.75 4.30
N VAL A 179 18.05 7.52 3.77
CA VAL A 179 17.75 6.47 2.80
C VAL A 179 16.97 7.08 1.63
N LEU A 180 17.27 6.59 0.43
CA LEU A 180 16.65 7.04 -0.79
C LEU A 180 15.39 6.23 -1.07
N PHE A 181 14.28 6.92 -1.33
CA PHE A 181 13.09 6.28 -1.86
C PHE A 181 13.34 5.85 -3.31
N ALA A 182 12.84 4.67 -3.69
CA ALA A 182 13.04 4.13 -5.03
C ALA A 182 12.70 5.21 -6.09
N PRO A 183 13.66 5.63 -6.94
CA PRO A 183 13.42 6.70 -7.89
C PRO A 183 12.34 6.32 -8.90
N PHE A 184 11.53 7.28 -9.30
CA PHE A 184 10.45 7.06 -10.24
C PHE A 184 10.29 8.26 -11.18
N ARG A 185 9.45 8.09 -12.21
CA ARG A 185 9.02 9.14 -13.13
C ARG A 185 7.51 9.19 -13.10
N MET A 186 6.93 10.34 -13.41
CA MET A 186 5.50 10.49 -13.63
C MET A 186 5.23 10.92 -15.06
N GLU A 187 4.03 10.63 -15.53
CA GLU A 187 3.42 11.20 -16.71
C GLU A 187 2.36 12.19 -16.24
N ILE A 188 2.52 13.47 -16.61
CA ILE A 188 1.53 14.51 -16.32
C ILE A 188 0.80 14.83 -17.61
N GLU A 189 -0.47 14.48 -17.71
CA GLU A 189 -1.29 14.80 -18.86
C GLU A 189 -1.48 16.33 -18.96
N PRO A 190 -1.18 16.96 -20.12
CA PRO A 190 -1.43 18.38 -20.31
C PRO A 190 -2.91 18.67 -20.36
N GLN A 191 -3.32 19.80 -19.78
CA GLN A 191 -4.70 20.25 -19.82
C GLN A 191 -5.13 20.66 -21.23
N GLY A 192 -6.37 20.37 -21.62
CA GLY A 192 -6.99 20.85 -22.86
C GLY A 192 -6.61 20.04 -24.10
N ALA A 193 -6.14 18.80 -23.93
CA ALA A 193 -6.07 17.86 -25.04
C ALA A 193 -7.47 17.64 -25.64
N PRO A 194 -7.63 17.54 -26.97
CA PRO A 194 -8.93 17.26 -27.57
C PRO A 194 -9.54 15.98 -27.02
N LEU A 195 -10.74 16.08 -26.44
CA LEU A 195 -11.49 14.92 -26.00
C LEU A 195 -12.00 14.15 -27.23
N GLU A 196 -11.67 12.87 -27.31
CA GLU A 196 -12.15 11.95 -28.34
C GLU A 196 -12.69 10.67 -27.70
N ILE A 197 -13.75 10.10 -28.30
CA ILE A 197 -14.21 8.76 -27.95
C ILE A 197 -14.39 7.89 -29.19
N SER A 198 -14.09 6.61 -29.04
CA SER A 198 -14.28 5.60 -30.08
C SER A 198 -14.88 4.32 -29.50
N GLY A 199 -15.61 3.59 -30.33
CA GLY A 199 -16.28 2.35 -29.95
C GLY A 199 -17.21 1.91 -31.08
N THR A 200 -17.38 0.60 -31.24
CA THR A 200 -18.18 0.02 -32.32
C THR A 200 -19.32 -0.79 -31.74
N PRO A 201 -20.53 -0.21 -31.60
CA PRO A 201 -21.66 -0.93 -31.05
C PRO A 201 -22.10 -2.06 -31.97
N LEU A 202 -22.41 -3.22 -31.39
CA LEU A 202 -23.10 -4.28 -32.10
C LEU A 202 -24.56 -3.87 -32.35
N THR A 203 -25.08 -4.14 -33.55
CA THR A 203 -26.44 -3.77 -33.96
C THR A 203 -27.47 -4.88 -33.71
N SER A 204 -27.03 -6.05 -33.25
CA SER A 204 -27.89 -7.16 -32.86
C SER A 204 -27.44 -7.81 -31.56
N ALA A 205 -28.38 -8.39 -30.82
CA ALA A 205 -28.15 -9.20 -29.63
C ALA A 205 -29.18 -10.33 -29.51
N THR A 206 -28.93 -11.26 -28.60
CA THR A 206 -29.83 -12.38 -28.31
C THR A 206 -30.36 -12.26 -26.89
N VAL A 207 -31.65 -12.57 -26.70
CA VAL A 207 -32.27 -12.58 -25.36
C VAL A 207 -31.45 -13.42 -24.38
N GLY A 208 -31.16 -12.84 -23.21
CA GLY A 208 -30.44 -13.51 -22.13
C GLY A 208 -28.93 -13.70 -22.33
N VAL A 209 -28.36 -13.32 -23.47
CA VAL A 209 -26.91 -13.33 -23.70
C VAL A 209 -26.36 -11.94 -23.39
N PRO A 210 -25.40 -11.78 -22.46
CA PRO A 210 -24.86 -10.46 -22.13
C PRO A 210 -24.36 -9.70 -23.37
N TYR A 211 -24.78 -8.45 -23.48
CA TYR A 211 -24.35 -7.53 -24.53
C TYR A 211 -23.29 -6.59 -23.96
N ALA A 212 -22.19 -6.41 -24.69
CA ALA A 212 -21.18 -5.42 -24.35
C ALA A 212 -20.40 -4.97 -25.58
N PHE A 213 -19.87 -3.75 -25.53
CA PHE A 213 -18.83 -3.30 -26.44
C PHE A 213 -17.93 -2.28 -25.72
N ASP A 214 -16.66 -2.26 -26.12
CA ASP A 214 -15.68 -1.38 -25.50
C ASP A 214 -15.82 0.06 -26.02
N VAL A 215 -15.57 1.02 -25.13
CA VAL A 215 -15.51 2.45 -25.45
C VAL A 215 -14.19 2.98 -24.94
N THR A 216 -13.37 3.49 -25.86
CA THR A 216 -12.09 4.12 -25.54
C THR A 216 -12.29 5.64 -25.50
N VAL A 217 -11.77 6.27 -24.45
CA VAL A 217 -11.71 7.74 -24.30
C VAL A 217 -10.24 8.14 -24.39
N ILE A 218 -9.92 9.15 -25.20
CA ILE A 218 -8.57 9.69 -25.39
C ILE A 218 -8.62 11.20 -25.24
N GLY A 219 -7.64 11.77 -24.54
CA GLY A 219 -7.57 13.21 -24.27
C GLY A 219 -8.76 13.72 -23.45
N GLY A 220 -8.94 15.04 -23.42
CA GLY A 220 -9.85 15.71 -22.49
C GLY A 220 -9.32 15.71 -21.06
N ASP A 221 -9.99 16.49 -20.21
CA ASP A 221 -9.57 16.72 -18.83
C ASP A 221 -10.36 15.85 -17.83
N GLN A 222 -9.69 15.14 -16.92
CA GLN A 222 -10.34 14.28 -15.94
C GLN A 222 -10.89 15.10 -14.75
N PRO A 223 -11.97 14.64 -14.07
CA PRO A 223 -12.68 13.37 -14.28
C PRO A 223 -13.74 13.43 -15.40
N TYR A 224 -13.89 12.32 -16.11
CA TYR A 224 -14.94 12.15 -17.11
C TYR A 224 -16.32 11.88 -16.50
N THR A 225 -17.32 12.62 -16.97
CA THR A 225 -18.73 12.30 -16.76
C THR A 225 -19.25 11.50 -17.94
N ARG A 226 -19.72 10.28 -17.68
CA ARG A 226 -20.21 9.33 -18.68
C ARG A 226 -21.73 9.34 -18.72
N SER A 227 -22.31 9.38 -19.91
CA SER A 227 -23.76 9.34 -20.12
C SER A 227 -24.13 8.37 -21.23
N ILE A 228 -25.24 7.67 -21.05
CA ILE A 228 -25.91 6.92 -22.10
C ILE A 228 -27.38 7.31 -22.06
N THR A 229 -27.94 7.60 -23.24
CA THR A 229 -29.34 7.98 -23.44
C THR A 229 -29.98 7.12 -24.53
N GLY A 230 -31.31 6.97 -24.49
CA GLY A 230 -32.05 6.12 -25.42
C GLY A 230 -31.88 4.61 -25.19
N GLN A 231 -31.15 4.20 -24.14
CA GLN A 231 -30.85 2.80 -23.86
C GLN A 231 -32.05 1.99 -23.35
N PRO A 232 -32.05 0.66 -23.58
CA PRO A 232 -32.92 -0.27 -22.86
C PRO A 232 -32.71 -0.22 -21.34
N SER A 233 -33.74 -0.65 -20.59
CA SER A 233 -33.61 -0.77 -19.13
C SER A 233 -32.53 -1.78 -18.75
N GLY A 234 -31.68 -1.38 -17.80
CA GLY A 234 -30.56 -2.19 -17.30
C GLY A 234 -29.27 -2.10 -18.13
N MET A 235 -29.26 -1.40 -19.27
CA MET A 235 -28.03 -1.09 -20.00
C MET A 235 -27.30 0.07 -19.32
N VAL A 236 -25.99 -0.07 -19.13
CA VAL A 236 -25.15 0.88 -18.41
C VAL A 236 -23.87 1.20 -19.18
N PHE A 237 -23.39 2.44 -19.05
CA PHE A 237 -22.08 2.84 -19.57
C PHE A 237 -21.07 2.90 -18.42
N THR A 238 -20.11 1.97 -18.45
CA THR A 238 -19.07 1.78 -17.43
C THR A 238 -17.74 2.37 -17.87
N VAL A 239 -16.69 2.23 -17.05
CA VAL A 239 -15.33 2.66 -17.40
C VAL A 239 -14.73 1.92 -18.60
N SER A 240 -15.09 0.65 -18.79
CA SER A 240 -14.57 -0.21 -19.88
C SER A 240 -15.41 -0.13 -21.16
N GLY A 241 -16.63 0.41 -21.09
CA GLY A 241 -17.56 0.42 -22.21
C GLY A 241 -19.00 0.25 -21.78
N VAL A 242 -19.88 -0.03 -22.75
CA VAL A 242 -21.30 -0.27 -22.49
C VAL A 242 -21.50 -1.75 -22.15
N SER A 243 -22.32 -2.02 -21.13
CA SER A 243 -22.68 -3.37 -20.71
C SER A 243 -24.18 -3.48 -20.45
N TRP A 244 -24.75 -4.63 -20.82
CA TRP A 244 -26.13 -4.97 -20.56
C TRP A 244 -26.24 -6.49 -20.28
N PRO A 245 -26.32 -6.90 -19.00
CA PRO A 245 -26.26 -8.31 -18.61
C PRO A 245 -27.42 -9.17 -19.12
N ASN A 246 -28.62 -8.58 -19.24
CA ASN A 246 -29.84 -9.31 -19.57
C ASN A 246 -30.62 -8.61 -20.70
N PRO A 247 -30.23 -8.79 -21.97
CA PRO A 247 -30.98 -8.24 -23.10
C PRO A 247 -32.41 -8.76 -23.18
N ILE A 248 -33.34 -7.84 -23.42
CA ILE A 248 -34.77 -8.09 -23.60
C ILE A 248 -35.13 -7.88 -25.06
N GLU A 249 -35.93 -8.81 -25.61
CA GLU A 249 -36.40 -8.78 -26.99
C GLU A 249 -37.02 -7.42 -27.36
N GLY A 250 -36.67 -6.89 -28.52
CA GLY A 250 -37.16 -5.60 -28.98
C GLY A 250 -36.23 -4.90 -29.96
N ALA A 251 -36.71 -3.76 -30.48
CA ALA A 251 -35.94 -2.86 -31.33
C ALA A 251 -35.75 -1.51 -30.63
N TYR A 252 -34.50 -1.10 -30.46
CA TYR A 252 -34.11 0.11 -29.76
C TYR A 252 -33.38 1.04 -30.73
N SER A 253 -33.70 2.34 -30.70
CA SER A 253 -33.16 3.32 -31.63
C SER A 253 -32.77 4.62 -30.93
N GLY A 254 -31.76 5.30 -31.45
CA GLY A 254 -31.30 6.58 -30.88
C GLY A 254 -30.46 6.41 -29.62
N ILE A 255 -29.87 5.22 -29.42
CA ILE A 255 -28.96 4.98 -28.29
C ILE A 255 -27.71 5.83 -28.53
N THR A 256 -27.42 6.72 -27.59
CA THR A 256 -26.28 7.65 -27.68
C THR A 256 -25.39 7.49 -26.45
N VAL A 257 -24.11 7.27 -26.70
CA VAL A 257 -23.07 7.20 -25.66
C VAL A 257 -22.24 8.48 -25.73
N SER A 258 -22.17 9.19 -24.62
CA SER A 258 -21.51 10.50 -24.53
C SER A 258 -20.54 10.54 -23.35
N VAL A 259 -19.45 11.27 -23.54
CA VAL A 259 -18.49 11.61 -22.48
C VAL A 259 -18.36 13.12 -22.42
N ILE A 260 -18.36 13.65 -21.20
CA ILE A 260 -18.10 15.05 -20.87
C ILE A 260 -16.82 15.10 -20.04
N ASP A 261 -15.88 15.96 -20.38
CA ASP A 261 -14.68 16.19 -19.58
C ASP A 261 -14.87 17.26 -18.48
N ALA A 262 -13.85 17.49 -17.66
CA ALA A 262 -13.90 18.44 -16.55
C ALA A 262 -14.02 19.91 -16.99
N LEU A 263 -13.60 20.25 -18.22
CA LEU A 263 -13.79 21.58 -18.80
C LEU A 263 -15.14 21.73 -19.53
N GLY A 264 -15.91 20.65 -19.65
CA GLY A 264 -17.23 20.63 -20.25
C GLY A 264 -17.25 20.33 -21.75
N ALA A 265 -16.14 19.89 -22.34
CA ALA A 265 -16.13 19.39 -23.71
C ALA A 265 -16.98 18.12 -23.77
N VAL A 266 -17.82 18.00 -24.81
CA VAL A 266 -18.74 16.88 -24.99
C VAL A 266 -18.46 16.20 -26.32
N VAL A 267 -18.26 14.89 -26.27
CA VAL A 267 -18.20 14.03 -27.46
C VAL A 267 -19.17 12.87 -27.33
N SER A 268 -19.66 12.39 -28.47
CA SER A 268 -20.60 11.28 -28.55
C SER A 268 -20.24 10.35 -29.69
N LEU A 269 -20.45 9.04 -29.50
CA LEU A 269 -20.49 8.13 -30.62
C LEU A 269 -21.70 8.47 -31.49
N PRO A 270 -21.67 8.15 -32.80
CA PRO A 270 -22.87 8.23 -33.63
C PRO A 270 -24.01 7.44 -32.99
N PRO A 271 -25.25 7.97 -32.98
CA PRO A 271 -26.39 7.24 -32.42
C PRO A 271 -26.59 5.95 -33.21
N PHE A 272 -26.90 4.86 -32.49
CA PHE A 272 -27.06 3.54 -33.10
C PHE A 272 -28.41 2.91 -32.78
N THR A 273 -28.65 1.78 -33.44
CA THR A 273 -29.83 0.93 -33.24
C THR A 273 -29.39 -0.45 -32.79
N LEU A 274 -30.21 -1.10 -31.97
CA LEU A 274 -29.98 -2.45 -31.47
C LEU A 274 -31.26 -3.27 -31.63
N THR A 275 -31.17 -4.39 -32.34
CA THR A 275 -32.25 -5.38 -32.42
C THR A 275 -31.91 -6.58 -31.55
N VAL A 276 -32.76 -6.87 -30.56
CA VAL A 276 -32.63 -8.06 -29.72
C VAL A 276 -33.65 -9.08 -30.18
N SER A 277 -33.18 -10.25 -30.58
CA SER A 277 -34.03 -11.35 -31.04
C SER A 277 -34.06 -12.48 -30.01
N ALA A 278 -35.15 -13.24 -29.97
CA ALA A 278 -35.22 -14.47 -29.19
C ALA A 278 -34.03 -15.40 -29.52
N ALA A 279 -33.54 -16.11 -28.50
CA ALA A 279 -32.59 -17.19 -28.73
C ALA A 279 -33.20 -18.20 -29.70
N ALA A 280 -32.43 -18.63 -30.71
CA ALA A 280 -32.87 -19.70 -31.59
C ALA A 280 -33.15 -20.93 -30.75
N GLY A 281 -34.44 -21.22 -30.53
CA GLY A 281 -34.85 -22.41 -29.82
C GLY A 281 -34.46 -23.62 -30.64
N VAL A 282 -33.66 -24.52 -30.06
CA VAL A 282 -33.75 -25.92 -30.48
C VAL A 282 -35.13 -26.37 -30.01
N LEU A 283 -36.05 -26.56 -30.96
CA LEU A 283 -37.29 -27.25 -30.69
C LEU A 283 -36.92 -28.70 -30.36
N MET A 284 -36.68 -29.00 -29.08
CA MET A 284 -36.69 -30.38 -28.62
C MET A 284 -38.15 -30.80 -28.67
N LEU A 285 -38.54 -31.52 -29.73
CA LEU A 285 -39.74 -32.35 -29.68
C LEU A 285 -39.46 -33.41 -28.61
N ASP A 286 -39.91 -33.17 -27.38
CA ASP A 286 -39.94 -34.19 -26.33
C ASP A 286 -40.99 -35.22 -26.70
N GLY A 287 -40.62 -36.17 -27.58
CA GLY A 287 -41.31 -37.44 -27.83
C GLY A 287 -42.81 -37.41 -28.17
N GLY A 288 -43.41 -36.23 -28.37
CA GLY A 288 -44.84 -36.04 -28.49
C GLY A 288 -45.25 -35.81 -29.94
N THR A 289 -46.14 -36.67 -30.42
CA THR A 289 -46.77 -36.61 -31.73
C THR A 289 -47.40 -35.24 -31.98
N LEU A 290 -47.09 -34.65 -33.14
CA LEU A 290 -47.78 -33.47 -33.66
C LEU A 290 -49.20 -33.90 -34.08
N GLU A 291 -50.22 -33.51 -33.32
CA GLU A 291 -51.60 -33.54 -33.84
C GLU A 291 -51.90 -32.20 -34.51
N LEU A 292 -51.79 -32.18 -35.84
CA LEU A 292 -52.46 -31.18 -36.66
C LEU A 292 -53.76 -31.82 -37.20
N ASP A 293 -54.88 -31.24 -36.77
CA ASP A 293 -56.26 -31.43 -37.27
C ASP A 293 -57.12 -32.64 -36.84
N GLY A 294 -56.61 -33.58 -36.04
CA GLY A 294 -57.46 -34.64 -35.46
C GLY A 294 -57.91 -35.72 -36.46
N SER A 295 -57.25 -35.86 -37.60
CA SER A 295 -57.44 -36.99 -38.51
C SER A 295 -56.28 -37.99 -38.39
N PRO A 296 -56.52 -39.27 -38.03
CA PRO A 296 -55.45 -40.27 -37.99
C PRO A 296 -54.97 -40.63 -39.40
N LEU A 297 -53.67 -40.49 -39.66
CA LEU A 297 -53.00 -41.00 -40.86
C LEU A 297 -52.79 -42.52 -40.71
N TYR A 298 -53.42 -43.30 -41.58
CA TYR A 298 -53.08 -44.72 -41.76
C TYR A 298 -51.77 -44.84 -42.55
N LEU A 299 -50.79 -45.60 -42.02
CA LEU A 299 -49.71 -46.16 -42.83
C LEU A 299 -50.24 -47.41 -43.54
N GLU A 300 -50.24 -47.42 -44.87
CA GLU A 300 -50.29 -48.68 -45.62
C GLU A 300 -48.90 -49.33 -45.63
N ALA A 301 -48.89 -50.66 -45.50
CA ALA A 301 -47.71 -51.51 -45.40
C ALA A 301 -47.06 -51.78 -46.77
#